data_AF-A0A520I9Z7-F1
#
_entry.id   AF-A0A520I9Z7-F1
#
_cell.length_a   1.000
_cell.length_b   1.000
_cell.length_c   1.000
_cell.angle_alpha   90.00
_cell.angle_beta   90.00
_cell.angle_gamma   90.00
#
_symmetry.space_group_name_H-M   'P 1'
#
loop_
_entity.id
_entity.type
_entity.pdbx_description
1 polymer ?
#
loop_
_entity_poly.entity_id
_entity_poly.type
_entity_poly.pdbx_seq_one_letter_code
_entity_poly.pdbx_strand_id
1 'polypeptide(L)' 'MRESDTYTARATAAAADADAATLDNVRERCLRAEQAWSKMAERSLRVETARATREGATQASVAAAAMANT' A
#
# COMPACT_ATOMS: atom_id res chain seq x y z
N MET A 1 -3.94 -10.51 0.57
CA MET A 1 -4.09 -9.14 0.03
C MET A 1 -3.41 -8.19 0.99
N ARG A 2 -2.51 -7.34 0.52
CA ARG A 2 -1.79 -6.40 1.39
C ARG A 2 -2.69 -5.20 1.73
N GLU A 3 -2.35 -4.47 2.78
CA GLU A 3 -3.09 -3.25 3.14
C GLU A 3 -2.94 -2.20 2.04
N SER A 4 -1.73 -2.08 1.48
CA SER A 4 -1.47 -1.21 0.32
C SER A 4 -2.41 -1.50 -0.84
N ASP A 5 -2.63 -2.78 -1.19
CA ASP A 5 -3.54 -3.18 -2.28
C ASP A 5 -4.99 -2.73 -1.99
N THR A 6 -5.43 -2.81 -0.73
CA THR A 6 -6.78 -2.40 -0.31
C THR A 6 -6.96 -0.89 -0.44
N TYR A 7 -5.96 -0.12 -0.01
CA TYR A 7 -5.99 1.34 -0.15
C TYR A 7 -5.90 1.78 -1.60
N THR A 8 -5.11 1.11 -2.43
CA THR A 8 -5.09 1.35 -3.89
C THR A 8 -6.46 1.10 -4.50
N ALA A 9 -7.13 0.00 -4.17
CA ALA A 9 -8.48 -0.27 -4.68
C ALA A 9 -9.49 0.82 -4.29
N ARG A 10 -9.40 1.35 -3.06
CA ARG A 10 -10.24 2.47 -2.61
C ARG A 10 -9.91 3.78 -3.31
N ALA A 11 -8.64 4.05 -3.59
CA ALA A 11 -8.24 5.22 -4.38
C ALA A 11 -8.83 5.14 -5.79
N THR A 12 -8.69 4.00 -6.47
CA THR A 12 -9.26 3.78 -7.80
C THR A 12 -10.78 3.93 -7.82
N ALA A 13 -11.49 3.39 -6.82
CA ALA A 13 -12.93 3.56 -6.71
C ALA A 13 -13.32 5.03 -6.53
N ALA A 14 -12.63 5.77 -5.66
CA ALA A 14 -12.89 7.20 -5.46
C ALA A 14 -12.60 8.05 -6.70
N ALA A 15 -11.58 7.69 -7.50
CA ALA A 15 -11.32 8.33 -8.78
C ALA A 15 -12.46 8.07 -9.78
N ALA A 16 -12.93 6.83 -9.89
CA ALA A 16 -14.07 6.49 -10.74
C ALA A 16 -15.36 7.22 -10.30
N ASP A 17 -15.60 7.35 -9.00
CA ASP A 17 -16.72 8.12 -8.46
C ASP A 17 -16.58 9.62 -8.77
N ALA A 18 -15.36 10.17 -8.78
CA ALA A 18 -15.11 11.56 -9.16
C ALA A 18 -15.39 11.81 -10.65
N ASP A 19 -15.05 10.84 -11.51
CA ASP A 19 -15.30 10.91 -12.96
C ASP A 19 -16.81 10.80 -13.27
N ALA A 20 -17.55 10.01 -12.48
CA ALA A 20 -19.00 9.86 -12.63
C ALA A 20 -19.81 11.00 -12.00
N ALA A 21 -19.20 11.84 -11.15
CA ALA A 21 -19.90 12.90 -10.43
C ALA A 21 -20.39 14.01 -11.36
N THR A 22 -21.67 14.35 -11.26
CA THR A 22 -22.29 15.44 -12.03
C THR A 22 -22.31 16.78 -11.30
N LEU A 23 -21.96 16.78 -10.00
CA LEU A 23 -21.87 17.97 -9.16
C LEU A 23 -20.43 18.19 -8.72
N ASP A 24 -19.95 19.43 -8.84
CA ASP A 24 -18.56 19.79 -8.52
C ASP A 24 -18.20 19.47 -7.06
N ASN A 25 -19.12 19.75 -6.13
CA ASN A 25 -18.89 19.47 -4.71
C ASN A 25 -18.74 17.97 -4.40
N VAL A 26 -19.41 17.10 -5.16
CA VAL A 26 -19.27 15.64 -5.06
C VAL A 26 -17.95 15.22 -5.66
N ARG A 27 -17.61 15.73 -6.86
CA ARG A 27 -16.33 15.47 -7.53
C ARG A 27 -15.15 15.81 -6.63
N GLU A 28 -15.14 17.01 -6.06
CA GLU A 28 -14.08 17.46 -5.14
C GLU A 28 -13.96 16.59 -3.90
N ARG A 29 -15.09 16.12 -3.33
CA ARG A 29 -15.07 15.22 -2.19
C ARG A 29 -14.46 13.87 -2.56
N CYS A 30 -14.79 13.33 -3.72
CA CYS A 30 -14.23 12.08 -4.23
C CYS A 30 -12.72 12.21 -4.50
N LEU A 31 -12.27 13.30 -5.14
CA LEU A 31 -10.83 13.56 -5.35
C LEU A 31 -10.06 13.70 -4.02
N ARG A 32 -10.65 14.33 -2.99
CA ARG A 32 -10.06 14.38 -1.65
C ARG A 32 -9.95 12.98 -1.03
N ALA A 33 -10.95 12.13 -1.23
CA ALA A 33 -10.91 10.75 -0.75
C ALA A 33 -9.85 9.92 -1.49
N GLU A 34 -9.78 10.01 -2.82
CA GLU A 34 -8.73 9.39 -3.65
C GLU A 34 -7.34 9.76 -3.13
N GLN A 35 -7.09 11.05 -2.91
CA GLN A 35 -5.80 11.52 -2.42
C GLN A 35 -5.48 10.97 -1.03
N ALA A 36 -6.46 10.90 -0.12
CA ALA A 36 -6.28 10.33 1.21
C ALA A 36 -5.94 8.84 1.13
N TRP A 37 -6.66 8.07 0.31
CA TRP A 37 -6.40 6.64 0.12
C TRP A 37 -5.05 6.38 -0.53
N SER A 38 -4.66 7.19 -1.52
CA SER A 38 -3.36 7.08 -2.18
C SER A 38 -2.20 7.29 -1.20
N LYS A 39 -2.28 8.31 -0.33
CA LYS A 39 -1.28 8.55 0.74
C LYS A 39 -1.18 7.37 1.71
N MET A 40 -2.31 6.73 2.03
CA MET A 40 -2.33 5.54 2.89
C MET A 40 -1.72 4.32 2.19
N ALA A 41 -2.02 4.12 0.90
CA ALA A 41 -1.43 3.06 0.09
C ALA A 41 0.09 3.17 0.05
N GLU A 42 0.62 4.36 -0.22
CA GLU A 42 2.06 4.64 -0.21
C GLU A 42 2.69 4.35 1.15
N ARG A 43 2.06 4.81 2.24
CA ARG A 43 2.56 4.57 3.60
C ARG A 43 2.60 3.07 3.92
N SER A 44 1.53 2.34 3.64
CA SER A 44 1.47 0.90 3.87
C SER A 44 2.48 0.16 3.00
N LEU A 45 2.63 0.54 1.73
CA LEU A 45 3.61 -0.06 0.82
C LEU A 45 5.05 0.11 1.35
N ARG A 46 5.40 1.29 1.87
CA ARG A 46 6.72 1.52 2.48
C ARG A 46 6.97 0.60 3.67
N VAL A 47 5.97 0.44 4.56
CA VAL A 47 6.08 -0.42 5.74
C VAL A 47 6.19 -1.89 5.35
N GLU A 48 5.35 -2.35 4.42
CA GLU A 48 5.37 -3.71 3.89
C GLU A 48 6.70 -4.04 3.22
N THR A 49 7.22 -3.13 2.38
CA THR A 49 8.52 -3.30 1.72
C THR A 49 9.64 -3.38 2.75
N ALA A 50 9.68 -2.46 3.72
CA ALA A 50 10.70 -2.48 4.77
C ALA A 50 10.62 -3.75 5.63
N ARG A 51 9.42 -4.28 5.87
CA ARG A 51 9.21 -5.55 6.57
C ARG A 51 9.79 -6.71 5.75
N ALA A 52 9.42 -6.82 4.48
CA ALA A 52 9.91 -7.87 3.58
C ALA A 52 11.44 -7.87 3.49
N THR A 53 12.07 -6.69 3.40
CA THR A 53 13.54 -6.57 3.40
C THR A 53 14.17 -7.11 4.69
N ARG A 54 13.63 -6.75 5.86
CA ARG A 54 14.15 -7.23 7.16
C ARG A 54 13.97 -8.73 7.31
N GLU A 55 12.81 -9.25 6.95
CA GLU A 55 12.51 -10.68 7.06
C GLU A 55 13.40 -11.50 6.13
N GLY A 56 13.64 -11.03 4.90
CA GLY A 56 14.59 -11.66 3.97
C GLY A 56 16.02 -11.66 4.50
N ALA A 57 16.48 -10.54 5.06
CA ALA A 57 17.83 -10.45 5.66
C ALA A 57 18.00 -11.39 6.86
N THR A 58 16.97 -11.49 7.72
CA THR A 58 16.98 -12.42 8.86
C THR A 58 16.97 -13.88 8.41
N GLN A 59 16.17 -14.23 7.40
CA GLN A 59 16.16 -15.59 6.86
C GLN A 59 17.52 -15.98 6.26
N ALA A 60 18.16 -15.06 5.54
CA ALA A 60 19.49 -15.28 4.98
C ALA A 60 20.56 -15.48 6.08
N SER A 61 20.52 -14.70 7.16
CA SER A 61 21.48 -14.84 8.27
C SER A 61 21.28 -16.14 9.05
N VAL A 62 20.03 -16.55 9.29
CA VAL A 62 19.71 -17.84 9.93
C VAL A 62 20.18 -19.01 9.07
N ALA A 63 19.94 -18.97 7.76
CA ALA A 63 20.41 -20.01 6.84
C ALA A 63 21.94 -20.11 6.81
N ALA A 64 22.65 -18.97 6.75
CA ALA A 64 24.10 -18.94 6.78
C ALA A 64 24.68 -19.50 8.10
N ALA A 65 24.08 -19.15 9.24
CA ALA A 65 24.50 -19.65 10.54
C ALA A 65 24.28 -21.17 10.68
N ALA A 66 23.18 -21.70 10.14
CA ALA A 66 22.92 -23.14 10.13
C ALA A 66 23.93 -23.91 9.28
N MET A 67 24.31 -23.37 8.11
CA MET A 67 25.32 -23.98 7.23
C MET A 67 26.73 -23.97 7.84
N ALA A 68 27.08 -22.95 8.62
CA ALA A 68 28.40 -22.84 9.23
C ALA A 68 28.61 -23.78 10.43
N ASN A 69 27.53 -24.33 11.00
CA ASN A 69 27.56 -25.17 12.21
C ASN A 69 27.41 -26.68 11.91
N THR A 70 27.54 -27.07 10.63
CA THR A 70 27.46 -28.46 10.13
C THR A 70 28.77 -28.83 9.45
#